data_AF-A0A0A6UPX5-F1
#
_entry.id   AF-A0A0A6UPX5-F1
#
_cell.length_a   1.000
_cell.length_b   1.000
_cell.length_c   1.000
_cell.angle_alpha   90.00
_cell.angle_beta   90.00
_cell.angle_gamma   90.00
#
_symmetry.space_group_name_H-M   'P 1'
#
loop_
_entity.id
_entity.type
_entity.pdbx_description
1 polymer ?
#
loop_
_entity_poly.entity_id
_entity_poly.type
_entity_poly.pdbx_seq_one_letter_code
_entity_poly.pdbx_strand_id
1 'polypeptide(L)'
;MKIVRGLVTGALIAALAVALGACGPIGVHDSRLVLGGEPSVSALDGYIRFGVPQGGTEGEPRVRFRLDPLPADRPATPGIVTVGDMVTMEVEGGSISRGRITIDYEDLPAGVRPEMLNVFAWSADLGGWVPLPNTLTDAADRSISGDTVLFDSFVLGTWQLSPDEIDGDTVTTGAGTRLAVGPEAYPSFWSYARSAAVAAVNETVGDLTRTVSDGLVCEPRAANVSVAIATAPAGRVDACVVAGTGSQQVRIRNRYPFPLALKLPAGGQVWPAPAPESTGGPAGSLTAARNAALAYLNGTIALGGGETITLRLPPGRSAPVWLSGRLDWSVVALDAGLRQLDLLLPNSRALRPGTADLLLQAHAEHGAAARAGLARGDVADPSVQALLRTAGLSEAGRSVGDLFEFSDCVLRRTPEIYGSAKNVLSNLPKTGPSITQITSDCLVTIYDKYLLPGTRSTGGVLDTLKSATATVRKAVPAADRRPGYGAVSITITPR
;
A
#
# COMPACT_ATOMS: atom_id res chain seq x y z
N MET A 1 17.59 36.99 -66.19
CA MET A 1 16.53 36.14 -65.60
C MET A 1 16.95 34.65 -65.51
N LYS A 2 18.08 34.33 -64.87
CA LYS A 2 18.54 32.93 -64.69
C LYS A 2 18.96 32.57 -63.25
N ILE A 3 18.72 33.45 -62.28
CA ILE A 3 19.13 33.24 -60.87
C ILE A 3 17.92 32.89 -59.95
N VAL A 4 16.68 33.11 -60.41
CA VAL A 4 15.48 32.88 -59.58
C VAL A 4 14.94 31.44 -59.65
N ARG A 5 15.40 30.61 -60.61
CA ARG A 5 14.97 29.20 -60.73
C ARG A 5 15.84 28.19 -59.97
N GLY A 6 17.02 28.56 -59.47
CA GLY A 6 17.89 27.67 -58.68
C GLY A 6 17.57 27.63 -57.18
N LEU A 7 17.02 28.73 -56.65
CA LEU A 7 16.70 28.87 -55.22
C LEU A 7 15.40 28.17 -54.82
N VAL A 8 14.42 28.09 -55.72
CA VAL A 8 13.14 27.42 -55.43
C VAL A 8 13.29 25.89 -55.45
N THR A 9 14.16 25.34 -56.31
CA THR A 9 14.39 23.89 -56.39
C THR A 9 15.27 23.38 -55.24
N GLY A 10 16.22 24.19 -54.76
CA GLY A 10 17.04 23.86 -53.58
C GLY A 10 16.26 23.91 -52.26
N ALA A 11 15.33 24.86 -52.11
CA ALA A 11 14.48 24.96 -50.93
C ALA A 11 13.42 23.85 -50.88
N LEU A 12 12.90 23.39 -52.02
CA LEU A 12 11.93 22.29 -52.06
C LEU A 12 12.55 20.93 -51.72
N ILE A 13 13.80 20.67 -52.10
CA ILE A 13 14.50 19.42 -51.80
C ILE A 13 14.94 19.36 -50.33
N ALA A 14 15.37 20.50 -49.75
CA ALA A 14 15.67 20.59 -48.32
C ALA A 14 14.39 20.43 -47.46
N ALA A 15 13.26 20.99 -47.89
CA ALA A 15 11.98 20.83 -47.19
C ALA A 15 11.43 19.38 -47.29
N LEU A 16 11.63 18.68 -48.41
CA LEU A 16 11.24 17.27 -48.53
C LEU A 16 12.15 16.34 -47.70
N ALA A 17 13.45 16.63 -47.62
CA ALA A 17 14.38 15.84 -46.80
C ALA A 17 14.16 16.05 -45.28
N VAL A 18 13.75 17.24 -44.86
CA VAL A 18 13.37 17.51 -43.46
C VAL A 18 11.99 16.95 -43.13
N ALA A 19 11.05 16.91 -44.09
CA ALA A 19 9.75 16.25 -43.90
C ALA A 19 9.83 14.70 -43.91
N LEU A 20 10.80 14.12 -44.63
CA LEU A 20 11.08 12.68 -44.60
C LEU A 20 12.02 12.27 -43.44
N GLY A 21 12.76 13.21 -42.85
CA GLY A 21 13.54 12.99 -41.61
C GLY A 21 12.74 13.16 -40.32
N ALA A 22 11.54 13.75 -40.38
CA ALA A 22 10.61 13.91 -39.26
C ALA A 22 9.51 12.84 -39.20
N CYS A 23 9.50 11.90 -40.14
CA CYS A 23 8.87 10.60 -39.94
C CYS A 23 9.95 9.67 -39.40
N GLY A 24 10.07 9.56 -38.07
CA GLY A 24 10.69 8.39 -37.47
C GLY A 24 10.04 7.12 -38.04
N PRO A 25 10.66 5.94 -37.92
CA PRO A 25 10.12 4.72 -38.50
C PRO A 25 8.74 4.40 -37.88
N ILE A 26 7.68 4.90 -38.51
CA ILE A 26 6.31 4.49 -38.24
C ILE A 26 6.20 3.09 -38.86
N GLY A 27 6.19 2.07 -38.00
CA GLY A 27 5.62 0.77 -38.32
C GLY A 27 6.56 -0.32 -38.85
N VAL A 28 7.84 -0.37 -38.46
CA VAL A 28 8.54 -1.67 -38.53
C VAL A 28 8.12 -2.48 -37.31
N HIS A 29 7.07 -3.28 -37.48
CA HIS A 29 6.59 -4.21 -36.46
C HIS A 29 7.61 -5.33 -36.30
N ASP A 30 8.56 -5.15 -35.38
CA ASP A 30 9.54 -6.18 -35.06
C ASP A 30 8.95 -7.15 -34.03
N SER A 31 8.18 -8.10 -34.54
CA SER A 31 7.65 -9.24 -33.76
C SER A 31 8.70 -10.35 -33.73
N ARG A 32 9.27 -10.63 -32.56
CA ARG A 32 10.33 -11.62 -32.38
C ARG A 32 9.77 -12.90 -31.77
N LEU A 33 10.11 -14.06 -32.33
CA LEU A 33 9.84 -15.35 -31.69
C LEU A 33 10.72 -15.48 -30.43
N VAL A 34 10.12 -15.85 -29.31
CA VAL A 34 10.84 -16.05 -28.04
C VAL A 34 10.58 -17.48 -27.57
N LEU A 35 11.63 -18.28 -27.46
CA LEU A 35 11.54 -19.66 -26.98
C LEU A 35 12.25 -19.81 -25.64
N GLY A 36 11.68 -20.62 -24.75
CA GLY A 36 12.25 -20.85 -23.42
C GLY A 36 13.60 -21.56 -23.46
N GLY A 37 14.61 -20.98 -22.81
CA GLY A 37 15.96 -21.51 -22.73
C GLY A 37 16.89 -21.07 -23.87
N GLU A 38 16.39 -20.24 -24.78
CA GLU A 38 17.18 -19.65 -25.86
C GLU A 38 17.84 -18.32 -25.45
N PRO A 39 18.82 -17.82 -26.23
CA PRO A 39 19.40 -16.49 -26.02
C PRO A 39 18.33 -15.39 -26.01
N SER A 40 18.58 -14.33 -25.26
CA SER A 40 17.68 -13.17 -25.22
C SER A 40 17.50 -12.57 -26.62
N VAL A 41 16.25 -12.29 -26.98
CA VAL A 41 15.95 -11.50 -28.17
C VAL A 41 16.24 -10.03 -27.91
N SER A 42 16.69 -9.33 -28.95
CA SER A 42 16.93 -7.90 -28.93
C SER A 42 15.87 -7.19 -29.78
N ALA A 43 15.39 -6.04 -29.31
CA ALA A 43 14.40 -5.21 -29.98
C ALA A 43 14.77 -3.72 -29.85
N LEU A 44 14.18 -2.90 -30.72
CA LEU A 44 14.37 -1.43 -30.74
C LEU A 44 15.86 -1.04 -30.78
N ASP A 45 16.57 -1.56 -31.78
CA ASP A 45 18.01 -1.31 -32.01
C ASP A 45 18.93 -1.65 -30.83
N GLY A 46 18.53 -2.59 -29.96
CA GLY A 46 19.32 -3.01 -28.80
C GLY A 46 18.80 -2.48 -27.48
N TYR A 47 17.93 -1.47 -27.51
CA TYR A 47 17.40 -0.80 -26.33
C TYR A 47 16.72 -1.75 -25.35
N ILE A 48 16.12 -2.82 -25.86
CA ILE A 48 15.47 -3.86 -25.05
C ILE A 48 16.07 -5.21 -25.37
N ARG A 49 16.44 -5.96 -24.32
CA ARG A 49 16.75 -7.38 -24.40
C ARG A 49 15.77 -8.16 -23.55
N PHE A 50 15.20 -9.23 -24.08
CA PHE A 50 14.23 -10.05 -23.38
C PHE A 50 14.56 -11.53 -23.52
N GLY A 51 14.66 -12.23 -22.39
CA GLY A 51 14.97 -13.66 -22.35
C GLY A 51 13.95 -14.42 -21.52
N VAL A 52 13.65 -15.66 -21.92
CA VAL A 52 12.73 -16.54 -21.19
C VAL A 52 13.49 -17.79 -20.77
N PRO A 53 13.48 -18.17 -19.47
CA PRO A 53 14.11 -19.40 -19.03
C PRO A 53 13.42 -20.64 -19.63
N GLN A 54 14.11 -21.78 -19.60
CA GLN A 54 13.54 -23.05 -20.05
C GLN A 54 12.23 -23.36 -19.33
N GLY A 55 11.21 -23.78 -20.08
CA GLY A 55 9.86 -24.03 -19.55
C GLY A 55 9.06 -22.77 -19.21
N GLY A 56 9.59 -21.59 -19.54
CA GLY A 56 8.91 -20.30 -19.35
C GLY A 56 7.96 -19.93 -20.48
N THR A 57 7.84 -20.73 -21.54
CA THR A 57 6.96 -20.50 -22.70
C THR A 57 6.00 -21.66 -22.93
N GLU A 58 4.78 -21.37 -23.38
CA GLU A 58 3.87 -22.34 -23.99
C GLU A 58 3.51 -21.89 -25.41
N GLY A 59 3.51 -22.83 -26.37
CA GLY A 59 3.31 -22.52 -27.79
C GLY A 59 4.53 -21.87 -28.42
N GLU A 60 4.30 -20.98 -29.39
CA GLU A 60 5.34 -20.24 -30.10
C GLU A 60 5.13 -18.73 -29.90
N PRO A 61 5.35 -18.22 -28.66
CA PRO A 61 5.03 -16.83 -28.36
C PRO A 61 5.94 -15.89 -29.14
N ARG A 62 5.31 -14.94 -29.83
CA ARG A 62 5.97 -13.83 -30.49
C ARG A 62 5.75 -12.58 -29.68
N VAL A 63 6.83 -11.85 -29.42
CA VAL A 63 6.81 -10.65 -28.59
C VAL A 63 7.09 -9.44 -29.46
N ARG A 64 6.28 -8.41 -29.28
CA ARG A 64 6.46 -7.09 -29.90
C ARG A 64 6.71 -6.07 -28.81
N PHE A 65 7.72 -5.23 -29.00
CA PHE A 65 8.04 -4.12 -28.10
C PHE A 65 7.73 -2.78 -28.76
N ARG A 66 7.31 -1.81 -27.95
CA ARG A 66 7.08 -0.42 -28.37
C ARG A 66 7.54 0.54 -27.27
N LEU A 67 8.05 1.70 -27.65
CA LEU A 67 8.30 2.80 -26.73
C LEU A 67 7.19 3.84 -26.86
N ASP A 68 6.58 4.19 -25.74
CA ASP A 68 5.54 5.20 -25.65
C ASP A 68 5.76 6.08 -24.42
N PRO A 69 5.38 7.37 -24.45
CA PRO A 69 5.25 8.15 -23.22
C PRO A 69 4.27 7.48 -22.25
N LEU A 70 4.44 7.74 -20.95
CA LEU A 70 3.52 7.28 -19.91
C LEU A 70 2.08 7.73 -20.19
N PRO A 71 1.13 6.81 -20.38
CA PRO A 71 -0.25 7.17 -20.66
C PRO A 71 -1.00 7.56 -19.37
N ALA A 72 -2.13 8.26 -19.52
CA ALA A 72 -2.89 8.80 -18.40
C ALA A 72 -3.48 7.71 -17.47
N ASP A 73 -3.73 6.51 -18.00
CA ASP A 73 -4.22 5.34 -17.25
C ASP A 73 -3.11 4.58 -16.51
N ARG A 74 -1.84 4.89 -16.79
CA ARG A 74 -0.65 4.30 -16.15
C ARG A 74 0.33 5.39 -15.69
N PRO A 75 -0.11 6.37 -14.87
CA PRO A 75 0.73 7.51 -14.52
C PRO A 75 1.91 7.07 -13.64
N ALA A 76 2.97 7.87 -13.63
CA ALA A 76 4.01 7.78 -12.61
C ALA A 76 3.38 7.95 -11.21
N THR A 77 3.83 7.14 -10.25
CA THR A 77 3.30 7.18 -8.89
C THR A 77 4.03 8.24 -8.06
N PRO A 78 3.35 8.98 -7.16
CA PRO A 78 4.05 9.71 -6.10
C PRO A 78 5.06 8.81 -5.40
N GLY A 79 6.27 9.30 -5.17
CA GLY A 79 7.33 8.49 -4.56
C GLY A 79 8.21 7.71 -5.54
N ILE A 80 7.86 7.66 -6.84
CA ILE A 80 8.69 7.07 -7.89
C ILE A 80 9.03 8.12 -8.94
N VAL A 81 10.32 8.27 -9.25
CA VAL A 81 10.81 9.04 -10.39
C VAL A 81 11.04 8.07 -11.53
N THR A 82 10.29 8.22 -12.63
CA THR A 82 10.47 7.42 -13.84
C THR A 82 11.55 8.02 -14.73
N VAL A 83 12.28 7.16 -15.44
CA VAL A 83 13.38 7.52 -16.34
C VAL A 83 13.08 6.96 -17.73
N GLY A 84 13.10 7.82 -18.74
CA GLY A 84 12.80 7.45 -20.13
C GLY A 84 11.33 7.18 -20.40
N ASP A 85 11.08 6.59 -21.57
CA ASP A 85 9.74 6.21 -22.03
C ASP A 85 9.32 4.83 -21.47
N MET A 86 8.02 4.58 -21.51
CA MET A 86 7.45 3.28 -21.17
C MET A 86 7.67 2.30 -22.31
N VAL A 87 8.13 1.10 -21.95
CA VAL A 87 8.25 -0.04 -22.85
C VAL A 87 6.95 -0.84 -22.76
N THR A 88 6.17 -0.89 -23.84
CA THR A 88 5.02 -1.78 -23.98
C THR A 88 5.46 -3.12 -24.59
N MET A 89 4.93 -4.22 -24.08
CA MET A 89 5.17 -5.57 -24.56
C MET A 89 3.85 -6.26 -24.90
N GLU A 90 3.71 -6.72 -26.14
CA GLU A 90 2.56 -7.51 -26.61
C GLU A 90 3.02 -8.92 -26.96
N VAL A 91 2.23 -9.93 -26.57
CA VAL A 91 2.53 -11.35 -26.81
C VAL A 91 1.44 -11.97 -27.69
N GLU A 92 1.85 -12.60 -28.79
CA GLU A 92 0.99 -13.26 -29.77
C GLU A 92 1.36 -14.75 -29.93
N GLY A 93 0.38 -15.60 -30.27
CA GLY A 93 0.67 -17.00 -30.69
C GLY A 93 1.14 -17.96 -29.58
N GLY A 94 1.15 -17.53 -28.32
CA GLY A 94 1.56 -18.34 -27.18
C GLY A 94 1.44 -17.58 -25.85
N SER A 95 2.05 -18.12 -24.80
CA SER A 95 2.13 -17.49 -23.48
C SER A 95 3.54 -17.58 -22.89
N ILE A 96 3.90 -16.65 -22.01
CA ILE A 96 5.22 -16.59 -21.37
C ILE A 96 5.05 -16.59 -19.85
N SER A 97 5.18 -17.69 -19.13
CA SER A 97 4.96 -17.65 -17.68
C SER A 97 6.01 -16.85 -16.89
N ARG A 98 7.24 -16.70 -17.41
CA ARG A 98 8.37 -16.01 -16.75
C ARG A 98 9.32 -15.42 -17.79
N GLY A 99 9.98 -14.31 -17.46
CA GLY A 99 11.03 -13.75 -18.29
C GLY A 99 12.00 -12.86 -17.52
N ARG A 100 13.05 -12.43 -18.19
CA ARG A 100 13.94 -11.36 -17.76
C ARG A 100 13.98 -10.30 -18.84
N ILE A 101 13.60 -9.08 -18.46
CA ILE A 101 13.70 -7.92 -19.33
C ILE A 101 14.93 -7.11 -18.92
N THR A 102 15.66 -6.62 -19.92
CA THR A 102 16.75 -5.66 -19.76
C THR A 102 16.43 -4.45 -20.61
N ILE A 103 16.51 -3.27 -20.01
CA ILE A 103 16.22 -1.98 -20.66
C ILE A 103 17.46 -1.10 -20.50
N ASP A 104 17.92 -0.54 -21.61
CA ASP A 104 19.03 0.39 -21.61
C ASP A 104 18.57 1.79 -21.18
N TYR A 105 19.44 2.57 -20.55
CA TYR A 105 19.17 3.96 -20.17
C TYR A 105 20.24 4.89 -20.75
N GLU A 106 19.81 6.07 -21.14
CA GLU A 106 20.72 7.13 -21.59
C GLU A 106 21.15 7.97 -20.39
N ASP A 107 20.57 9.16 -20.25
CA ASP A 107 20.95 10.12 -19.21
C ASP A 107 20.05 10.02 -17.98
N LEU A 108 20.69 10.11 -16.81
CA LEU A 108 20.00 10.03 -15.53
C LEU A 108 19.71 11.43 -14.98
N PRO A 109 18.56 11.62 -14.31
CA PRO A 109 18.28 12.86 -13.60
C PRO A 109 19.38 13.20 -12.57
N ALA A 110 19.57 14.48 -12.30
CA ALA A 110 20.55 14.92 -11.30
C ALA A 110 20.32 14.24 -9.95
N GLY A 111 21.38 13.69 -9.37
CA GLY A 111 21.33 12.96 -8.09
C GLY A 111 20.92 11.48 -8.19
N VAL A 112 20.44 11.02 -9.35
CA VAL A 112 20.12 9.60 -9.59
C VAL A 112 21.37 8.87 -10.09
N ARG A 113 21.70 7.75 -9.44
CA ARG A 113 22.78 6.84 -9.85
C ARG A 113 22.23 5.55 -10.46
N PRO A 114 22.97 4.89 -11.36
CA PRO A 114 22.55 3.61 -11.96
C PRO A 114 22.07 2.56 -10.95
N GLU A 115 22.75 2.45 -9.81
CA GLU A 115 22.46 1.43 -8.79
C GLU A 115 21.12 1.69 -8.08
N MET A 116 20.61 2.93 -8.14
CA MET A 116 19.33 3.32 -7.56
C MET A 116 18.14 2.94 -8.44
N LEU A 117 18.37 2.60 -9.71
CA LEU A 117 17.30 2.28 -10.65
C LEU A 117 16.73 0.88 -10.40
N ASN A 118 15.47 0.72 -10.80
CA ASN A 118 14.79 -0.54 -10.95
C ASN A 118 13.92 -0.54 -12.20
N VAL A 119 13.64 -1.73 -12.74
CA VAL A 119 12.54 -1.93 -13.68
C VAL A 119 11.25 -2.05 -12.87
N PHE A 120 10.26 -1.25 -13.23
CA PHE A 120 8.90 -1.39 -12.74
C PHE A 120 8.04 -1.94 -13.84
N ALA A 121 7.07 -2.76 -13.47
CA ALA A 121 6.14 -3.36 -14.39
C ALA A 121 4.71 -3.06 -13.99
N TRP A 122 3.84 -2.77 -14.97
CA TRP A 122 2.47 -2.38 -14.69
C TRP A 122 1.58 -3.59 -14.42
N SER A 123 0.94 -3.62 -13.24
CA SER A 123 -0.10 -4.59 -12.93
C SER A 123 -1.48 -3.94 -13.10
N ALA A 124 -2.23 -4.37 -14.11
CA ALA A 124 -3.61 -3.93 -14.31
C ALA A 124 -4.51 -4.31 -13.12
N ASP A 125 -4.25 -5.47 -12.51
CA ASP A 125 -4.97 -5.98 -11.33
C ASP A 125 -4.82 -5.06 -10.11
N LEU A 126 -3.63 -4.50 -9.90
CA LEU A 126 -3.36 -3.53 -8.84
C LEU A 126 -3.73 -2.09 -9.26
N GLY A 127 -3.74 -1.83 -10.57
CA GLY A 127 -3.78 -0.49 -11.14
C GLY A 127 -2.54 0.32 -10.73
N GLY A 128 -1.37 -0.32 -10.68
CA GLY A 128 -0.15 0.25 -10.14
C GLY A 128 1.13 -0.40 -10.66
N TRP A 129 2.25 0.25 -10.38
CA TRP A 129 3.60 -0.18 -10.78
C TRP A 129 4.20 -1.10 -9.72
N VAL A 130 4.75 -2.23 -10.16
CA VAL A 130 5.37 -3.24 -9.31
C VAL A 130 6.88 -3.26 -9.58
N PRO A 131 7.73 -3.06 -8.56
CA PRO A 131 9.18 -3.15 -8.75
C PRO A 131 9.58 -4.60 -9.03
N LEU A 132 10.29 -4.84 -10.12
CA LEU A 132 10.75 -6.18 -10.47
C LEU A 132 11.85 -6.64 -9.49
N PRO A 133 11.80 -7.89 -9.00
CA PRO A 133 12.84 -8.45 -8.15
C PRO A 133 14.10 -8.83 -8.95
N ASN A 134 15.18 -9.14 -8.21
CA ASN A 134 16.48 -9.54 -8.75
C ASN A 134 17.06 -8.55 -9.77
N THR A 135 16.79 -7.26 -9.55
CA THR A 135 17.27 -6.20 -10.40
C THR A 135 18.79 -6.18 -10.44
N LEU A 136 19.37 -6.15 -11.63
CA LEU A 136 20.80 -5.98 -11.83
C LEU A 136 21.05 -4.76 -12.71
N THR A 137 21.89 -3.87 -12.21
CA THR A 137 22.41 -2.72 -12.96
C THR A 137 23.76 -3.07 -13.56
N ASP A 138 23.90 -2.85 -14.86
CA ASP A 138 25.19 -2.80 -15.54
C ASP A 138 25.49 -1.35 -15.95
N ALA A 139 26.37 -0.69 -15.21
CA ALA A 139 26.73 0.70 -15.48
C ALA A 139 27.61 0.87 -16.73
N ALA A 140 28.34 -0.17 -17.14
CA ALA A 140 29.18 -0.13 -18.34
C ALA A 140 28.33 -0.23 -19.61
N ASP A 141 27.35 -1.14 -19.59
CA ASP A 141 26.38 -1.32 -20.67
C ASP A 141 25.20 -0.34 -20.57
N ARG A 142 25.18 0.54 -19.55
CA ARG A 142 24.07 1.45 -19.21
C ARG A 142 22.71 0.76 -19.26
N SER A 143 22.58 -0.36 -18.56
CA SER A 143 21.36 -1.18 -18.62
C SER A 143 20.88 -1.66 -17.26
N ILE A 144 19.58 -1.86 -17.13
CA ILE A 144 18.94 -2.44 -15.95
C ILE A 144 18.16 -3.66 -16.38
N SER A 145 18.34 -4.78 -15.68
CA SER A 145 17.56 -5.99 -15.89
C SER A 145 16.73 -6.34 -14.67
N GLY A 146 15.57 -6.98 -14.88
CA GLY A 146 14.68 -7.43 -13.82
C GLY A 146 13.89 -8.67 -14.24
N ASP A 147 13.57 -9.53 -13.27
CA ASP A 147 12.77 -10.73 -13.51
C ASP A 147 11.27 -10.38 -13.49
N THR A 148 10.53 -10.83 -14.49
CA THR A 148 9.13 -10.46 -14.73
C THR A 148 8.20 -11.67 -14.85
N VAL A 149 6.93 -11.47 -14.48
CA VAL A 149 5.81 -12.41 -14.64
C VAL A 149 4.73 -11.70 -15.46
N LEU A 150 4.77 -11.88 -16.80
CA LEU A 150 3.84 -11.30 -17.80
C LEU A 150 3.19 -9.97 -17.41
N PHE A 151 3.99 -8.92 -17.39
CA PHE A 151 3.48 -7.56 -17.45
C PHE A 151 3.55 -7.05 -18.89
N ASP A 152 2.59 -6.22 -19.28
CA ASP A 152 2.47 -5.68 -20.64
C ASP A 152 3.19 -4.33 -20.78
N SER A 153 3.69 -3.75 -19.68
CA SER A 153 4.38 -2.48 -19.71
C SER A 153 5.43 -2.37 -18.62
N PHE A 154 6.52 -1.68 -18.96
CA PHE A 154 7.69 -1.53 -18.13
C PHE A 154 8.21 -0.10 -18.17
N VAL A 155 8.75 0.38 -17.06
CA VAL A 155 9.48 1.64 -16.99
C VAL A 155 10.73 1.47 -16.15
N LEU A 156 11.77 2.24 -16.44
CA LEU A 156 12.85 2.44 -15.48
C LEU A 156 12.43 3.49 -14.48
N GLY A 157 12.78 3.30 -13.22
CA GLY A 157 12.50 4.29 -12.20
C GLY A 157 13.33 4.09 -10.95
N THR A 158 13.23 5.05 -10.04
CA THR A 158 13.85 4.99 -8.72
C THR A 158 12.95 5.66 -7.69
N TRP A 159 13.29 5.52 -6.42
CA TRP A 159 12.60 6.24 -5.36
C TRP A 159 12.78 7.76 -5.53
N GLN A 160 11.72 8.52 -5.27
CA GLN A 160 11.83 9.95 -5.07
C GLN A 160 12.48 10.20 -3.71
N LEU A 161 13.73 10.63 -3.75
CA LEU A 161 14.51 10.97 -2.57
C LEU A 161 14.30 12.44 -2.21
N SER A 162 14.10 12.72 -0.93
CA SER A 162 14.21 14.08 -0.38
C SER A 162 15.27 14.08 0.71
N PRO A 163 16.29 14.96 0.62
CA PRO A 163 17.25 15.10 1.70
C PRO A 163 16.55 15.68 2.93
N ASP A 164 16.76 15.07 4.08
CA ASP A 164 16.32 15.54 5.40
C ASP A 164 17.56 15.77 6.27
N GLU A 165 17.63 16.96 6.89
CA GLU A 165 18.81 17.35 7.70
C GLU A 165 18.95 16.53 8.99
N ILE A 166 17.87 15.88 9.45
CA ILE A 166 17.80 15.10 10.68
C ILE A 166 17.91 13.62 10.38
N ASP A 167 17.13 13.14 9.40
CA ASP A 167 16.94 11.72 9.13
C ASP A 167 17.78 11.18 7.94
N GLY A 168 18.49 12.05 7.22
CA GLY A 168 19.23 11.69 6.00
C GLY A 168 18.32 11.64 4.77
N ASP A 169 18.60 10.77 3.80
CA ASP A 169 17.71 10.62 2.65
C ASP A 169 16.35 10.06 3.10
N THR A 170 15.24 10.56 2.55
CA THR A 170 13.90 10.00 2.77
C THR A 170 13.30 9.50 1.46
N VAL A 171 12.62 8.36 1.52
CA VAL A 171 11.82 7.81 0.41
C VAL A 171 10.37 8.22 0.61
N THR A 172 9.72 8.72 -0.43
CA THR A 172 8.27 8.99 -0.40
C THR A 172 7.50 7.75 -0.88
N THR A 173 6.45 7.33 -0.15
CA THR A 173 5.57 6.21 -0.54
C THR A 173 4.48 6.65 -1.53
N GLY A 174 3.71 5.68 -2.06
CA GLY A 174 2.58 5.96 -2.94
C GLY A 174 1.50 6.84 -2.29
N ALA A 175 1.24 6.68 -0.99
CA ALA A 175 0.35 7.56 -0.23
C ALA A 175 0.97 8.94 0.11
N GLY A 176 2.24 9.18 -0.21
CA GLY A 176 2.96 10.42 0.10
C GLY A 176 3.63 10.45 1.48
N THR A 177 3.72 9.32 2.18
CA THR A 177 4.45 9.22 3.46
C THR A 177 5.94 9.31 3.19
N ARG A 178 6.68 10.11 3.96
CA ARG A 178 8.15 10.13 3.90
C ARG A 178 8.69 9.17 4.93
N LEU A 179 9.51 8.23 4.49
CA LEU A 179 10.17 7.22 5.32
C LEU A 179 11.67 7.45 5.28
N ALA A 180 12.29 7.58 6.45
CA ALA A 180 13.73 7.74 6.57
C ALA A 180 14.49 6.52 6.00
N VAL A 181 15.57 6.81 5.29
CA VAL A 181 16.57 5.83 4.88
C VAL A 181 17.77 6.01 5.80
N GLY A 182 18.06 4.99 6.59
CA GLY A 182 19.21 5.00 7.50
C GLY A 182 20.51 5.32 6.77
N PRO A 183 21.42 6.10 7.40
CA PRO A 183 22.65 6.59 6.77
C PRO A 183 23.61 5.47 6.30
N GLU A 184 23.46 4.26 6.84
CA GLU A 184 24.21 3.07 6.46
C GLU A 184 23.65 2.34 5.22
N ALA A 185 22.50 2.74 4.69
CA ALA A 185 21.90 2.07 3.55
C ALA A 185 22.76 2.26 2.30
N TYR A 186 23.16 1.16 1.67
CA TYR A 186 23.78 1.23 0.35
C TYR A 186 22.83 1.90 -0.64
N PRO A 187 23.31 2.78 -1.54
CA PRO A 187 22.47 3.54 -2.46
C PRO A 187 21.96 2.71 -3.64
N SER A 188 21.10 1.75 -3.34
CA SER A 188 20.37 0.97 -4.34
C SER A 188 18.89 0.90 -4.04
N PHE A 189 18.09 0.63 -5.07
CA PHE A 189 16.63 0.57 -4.96
C PHE A 189 16.16 -0.32 -3.80
N TRP A 190 16.62 -1.57 -3.77
CA TRP A 190 16.21 -2.58 -2.78
C TRP A 190 16.86 -2.35 -1.40
N SER A 191 18.02 -1.70 -1.33
CA SER A 191 18.62 -1.32 -0.06
C SER A 191 17.83 -0.19 0.61
N TYR A 192 17.42 0.81 -0.17
CA TYR A 192 16.52 1.86 0.30
C TYR A 192 15.14 1.32 0.67
N ALA A 193 14.56 0.41 -0.13
CA ALA A 193 13.29 -0.23 0.20
C ALA A 193 13.36 -0.99 1.53
N ARG A 194 14.45 -1.73 1.80
CA ARG A 194 14.66 -2.41 3.09
C ARG A 194 14.78 -1.43 4.25
N SER A 195 15.54 -0.34 4.07
CA SER A 195 15.69 0.67 5.11
C SER A 195 14.37 1.38 5.41
N ALA A 196 13.66 1.82 4.38
CA ALA A 196 12.32 2.41 4.49
C ALA A 196 11.30 1.44 5.11
N ALA A 197 11.40 0.13 4.83
CA ALA A 197 10.57 -0.88 5.46
C ALA A 197 10.75 -0.93 7.00
N VAL A 198 12.00 -0.81 7.49
CA VAL A 198 12.28 -0.72 8.93
C VAL A 198 11.73 0.58 9.51
N ALA A 199 11.97 1.71 8.83
CA ALA A 199 11.45 3.01 9.26
C ALA A 199 9.92 3.00 9.37
N ALA A 200 9.23 2.40 8.40
CA ALA A 200 7.78 2.24 8.41
C ALA A 200 7.27 1.46 9.63
N VAL A 201 7.93 0.37 10.02
CA VAL A 201 7.58 -0.36 11.25
C VAL A 201 7.83 0.50 12.48
N ASN A 202 8.98 1.19 12.54
CA ASN A 202 9.35 2.03 13.67
C ASN A 202 8.35 3.17 13.89
N GLU A 203 8.02 3.89 12.84
CA GLU A 203 7.03 4.95 12.87
C GLU A 203 5.63 4.41 13.20
N THR A 204 5.19 3.32 12.58
CA THR A 204 3.88 2.69 12.89
C THR A 204 3.76 2.38 14.38
N VAL A 205 4.78 1.72 14.92
CA VAL A 205 4.81 1.36 16.33
C VAL A 205 4.88 2.61 17.20
N GLY A 206 5.68 3.61 16.84
CA GLY A 206 5.75 4.89 17.52
C GLY A 206 4.40 5.62 17.57
N ASP A 207 3.70 5.69 16.43
CA ASP A 207 2.37 6.29 16.29
C ASP A 207 1.35 5.54 17.15
N LEU A 208 1.30 4.21 17.04
CA LEU A 208 0.33 3.38 17.74
C LEU A 208 0.56 3.26 19.25
N THR A 209 1.77 3.57 19.72
CA THR A 209 2.12 3.52 21.15
C THR A 209 2.33 4.89 21.79
N ARG A 210 2.07 5.97 21.04
CA ARG A 210 2.20 7.34 21.54
C ARG A 210 1.34 7.53 22.79
N THR A 211 1.93 8.16 23.81
CA THR A 211 1.19 8.58 25.02
C THR A 211 0.84 10.05 24.89
N VAL A 212 -0.40 10.42 25.24
CA VAL A 212 -0.81 11.83 25.29
C VAL A 212 -1.35 12.18 26.67
N SER A 213 -0.83 13.28 27.21
CA SER A 213 -1.17 13.81 28.54
C SER A 213 -2.48 14.59 28.56
N ASP A 214 -2.83 15.25 27.45
CA ASP A 214 -3.94 16.19 27.39
C ASP A 214 -5.30 15.49 27.46
N GLY A 215 -6.25 16.10 28.16
CA GLY A 215 -7.63 15.62 28.23
C GLY A 215 -8.36 15.75 26.90
N LEU A 216 -9.42 14.97 26.70
CA LEU A 216 -10.31 15.11 25.54
C LEU A 216 -11.17 16.38 25.68
N VAL A 217 -11.06 17.31 24.73
CA VAL A 217 -11.86 18.54 24.68
C VAL A 217 -13.11 18.35 23.83
N CYS A 218 -14.27 18.68 24.39
CA CYS A 218 -15.58 18.44 23.80
C CYS A 218 -16.47 19.66 23.98
N GLU A 219 -16.26 20.67 23.15
CA GLU A 219 -17.08 21.86 23.14
C GLU A 219 -17.60 22.09 21.71
N PRO A 220 -18.91 22.35 21.53
CA PRO A 220 -19.98 22.35 22.54
C PRO A 220 -20.42 20.93 22.95
N ARG A 221 -20.86 20.74 24.19
CA ARG A 221 -21.39 19.44 24.68
C ARG A 221 -22.86 19.23 24.29
N ALA A 222 -23.23 18.03 23.85
CA ALA A 222 -24.64 17.72 23.61
C ALA A 222 -25.41 17.51 24.92
N ALA A 223 -26.56 18.17 25.08
CA ALA A 223 -27.38 18.10 26.28
C ALA A 223 -28.18 16.77 26.41
N ASN A 224 -28.48 16.12 25.28
CA ASN A 224 -29.44 15.01 25.20
C ASN A 224 -28.79 13.62 25.03
N VAL A 225 -27.49 13.50 25.27
CA VAL A 225 -26.79 12.21 25.23
C VAL A 225 -25.75 12.20 26.33
N SER A 226 -25.64 11.08 27.05
CA SER A 226 -24.60 10.86 28.05
C SER A 226 -23.73 9.66 27.70
N VAL A 227 -22.46 9.71 28.10
CA VAL A 227 -21.50 8.61 27.91
C VAL A 227 -20.96 8.19 29.27
N ALA A 228 -20.97 6.89 29.53
CA ALA A 228 -20.38 6.29 30.72
C ALA A 228 -19.30 5.28 30.32
N ILE A 229 -18.20 5.24 31.06
CA ILE A 229 -17.09 4.31 30.83
C ILE A 229 -17.00 3.43 32.08
N ALA A 230 -17.42 2.18 31.95
CA ALA A 230 -17.60 1.27 33.10
C ALA A 230 -16.33 0.48 33.45
N THR A 231 -15.38 0.41 32.52
CA THR A 231 -14.11 -0.30 32.73
C THR A 231 -13.00 0.41 31.97
N ALA A 232 -12.08 1.03 32.70
CA ALA A 232 -10.77 1.40 32.18
C ALA A 232 -9.83 1.40 33.38
N PRO A 233 -8.88 0.44 33.51
CA PRO A 233 -7.85 0.59 34.52
C PRO A 233 -7.22 1.99 34.40
N ALA A 234 -7.33 2.78 35.48
CA ALA A 234 -6.72 4.10 35.64
C ALA A 234 -7.18 5.22 34.68
N GLY A 235 -8.42 5.24 34.20
CA GLY A 235 -8.95 6.41 33.44
C GLY A 235 -8.23 6.66 32.11
N ARG A 236 -7.77 5.58 31.46
CA ARG A 236 -6.99 5.60 30.21
C ARG A 236 -7.85 5.66 28.95
N VAL A 237 -9.15 5.92 29.08
CA VAL A 237 -10.05 6.19 27.96
C VAL A 237 -10.94 7.36 28.35
N ASP A 238 -11.03 8.34 27.46
CA ASP A 238 -11.93 9.48 27.62
C ASP A 238 -13.00 9.39 26.53
N ALA A 239 -14.24 9.75 26.84
CA ALA A 239 -15.30 9.84 25.85
C ALA A 239 -16.28 10.95 26.19
N CYS A 240 -16.85 11.57 25.17
CA CYS A 240 -17.76 12.71 25.32
C CYS A 240 -18.67 12.89 24.10
N VAL A 241 -19.67 13.75 24.21
CA VAL A 241 -20.63 14.01 23.13
C VAL A 241 -20.45 15.42 22.58
N VAL A 242 -20.41 15.54 21.25
CA VAL A 242 -20.28 16.80 20.52
C VAL A 242 -21.68 17.28 20.09
N ALA A 243 -22.00 18.55 20.36
CA ALA A 243 -23.21 19.21 19.86
C ALA A 243 -22.99 19.82 18.46
N GLY A 244 -24.07 19.95 17.67
CA GLY A 244 -24.10 20.86 16.52
C GLY A 244 -24.33 20.30 15.12
N THR A 245 -24.68 19.02 14.92
CA THR A 245 -24.88 18.47 13.55
C THR A 245 -26.24 17.86 13.26
N GLY A 246 -27.22 17.93 14.17
CA GLY A 246 -28.48 17.17 14.05
C GLY A 246 -28.33 15.65 14.21
N SER A 247 -27.12 15.12 14.00
CA SER A 247 -26.69 13.76 14.35
C SER A 247 -25.96 13.72 15.71
N GLN A 248 -26.24 12.70 16.51
CA GLN A 248 -25.57 12.45 17.78
C GLN A 248 -24.14 11.94 17.50
N GLN A 249 -23.11 12.71 17.91
CA GLN A 249 -21.71 12.35 17.70
C GLN A 249 -20.98 12.15 19.04
N VAL A 250 -20.22 11.06 19.15
CA VAL A 250 -19.43 10.72 20.34
C VAL A 250 -17.96 10.68 19.97
N ARG A 251 -17.13 11.48 20.65
CA ARG A 251 -15.68 11.38 20.55
C ARG A 251 -15.16 10.43 21.61
N ILE A 252 -14.24 9.56 21.22
CA ILE A 252 -13.57 8.60 22.10
C ILE A 252 -12.07 8.74 21.89
N ARG A 253 -11.33 8.87 22.99
CA ARG A 253 -9.87 8.96 23.00
C ARG A 253 -9.25 7.76 23.70
N ASN A 254 -8.29 7.13 23.04
CA ASN A 254 -7.47 6.08 23.64
C ASN A 254 -6.22 6.70 24.29
N ARG A 255 -6.05 6.56 25.61
CA ARG A 255 -4.86 7.01 26.34
C ARG A 255 -3.97 5.85 26.80
N TYR A 256 -4.26 4.63 26.36
CA TYR A 256 -3.29 3.55 26.46
C TYR A 256 -2.13 3.82 25.50
N PRO A 257 -0.88 3.47 25.88
CA PRO A 257 0.27 3.53 24.97
C PRO A 257 0.26 2.33 24.02
N PHE A 258 -0.91 1.96 23.50
CA PHE A 258 -1.11 0.78 22.66
C PHE A 258 -2.48 0.82 21.98
N PRO A 259 -2.65 0.24 20.78
CA PRO A 259 -3.91 0.29 20.05
C PRO A 259 -5.04 -0.47 20.76
N LEU A 260 -6.24 0.11 20.69
CA LEU A 260 -7.50 -0.40 21.21
C LEU A 260 -8.43 -0.74 20.04
N ALA A 261 -8.86 -1.99 19.93
CA ALA A 261 -9.93 -2.39 19.02
C ALA A 261 -11.28 -2.30 19.73
N LEU A 262 -12.18 -1.45 19.24
CA LEU A 262 -13.56 -1.30 19.71
C LEU A 262 -14.50 -2.11 18.84
N LYS A 263 -15.27 -3.01 19.45
CA LYS A 263 -16.35 -3.74 18.80
C LYS A 263 -17.54 -2.82 18.56
N LEU A 264 -17.95 -2.74 17.31
CA LEU A 264 -19.16 -2.04 16.89
C LEU A 264 -20.40 -2.89 17.16
N PRO A 265 -21.52 -2.28 17.56
CA PRO A 265 -22.79 -2.97 17.71
C PRO A 265 -23.31 -3.43 16.34
N ALA A 266 -23.95 -4.59 16.31
CA ALA A 266 -24.50 -5.18 15.09
C ALA A 266 -25.58 -4.28 14.45
N GLY A 267 -25.66 -4.29 13.12
CA GLY A 267 -26.71 -3.59 12.36
C GLY A 267 -26.46 -2.10 12.14
N GLY A 268 -25.21 -1.66 12.03
CA GLY A 268 -24.88 -0.30 11.58
C GLY A 268 -25.37 0.80 12.50
N GLN A 269 -25.35 0.54 13.81
CA GLN A 269 -25.92 1.47 14.81
C GLN A 269 -24.90 2.53 15.25
N VAL A 270 -23.64 2.35 14.88
CA VAL A 270 -22.54 3.27 15.16
C VAL A 270 -21.56 3.19 14.00
N TRP A 271 -21.16 4.33 13.48
CA TRP A 271 -20.19 4.42 12.39
C TRP A 271 -19.11 5.45 12.73
N PRO A 272 -17.84 5.23 12.35
CA PRO A 272 -16.87 6.30 12.31
C PRO A 272 -17.44 7.49 11.53
N ALA A 273 -17.37 8.69 12.10
CA ALA A 273 -17.56 9.88 11.30
C ALA A 273 -16.40 9.98 10.31
N PRO A 274 -16.64 10.38 9.05
CA PRO A 274 -15.55 10.82 8.20
C PRO A 274 -14.75 11.88 8.96
N ALA A 275 -13.43 11.72 9.03
CA ALA A 275 -12.60 12.75 9.62
C ALA A 275 -12.79 14.05 8.81
N PRO A 276 -12.86 15.23 9.44
CA PRO A 276 -12.75 16.47 8.69
C PRO A 276 -11.43 16.44 7.92
N GLU A 277 -11.46 16.84 6.65
CA GLU A 277 -10.34 16.80 5.69
C GLU A 277 -9.04 17.46 6.22
N SER A 278 -9.12 18.22 7.31
CA SER A 278 -8.03 19.01 7.90
C SER A 278 -7.15 18.32 8.95
N THR A 279 -7.37 17.05 9.32
CA THR A 279 -6.38 16.31 10.19
C THR A 279 -5.27 15.60 9.40
N GLY A 280 -5.09 16.00 8.14
CA GLY A 280 -3.83 16.08 7.39
C GLY A 280 -2.71 15.11 7.77
N GLY A 281 -2.62 14.01 7.02
CA GLY A 281 -1.42 13.20 6.90
C GLY A 281 -1.68 11.90 6.11
N PRO A 282 -0.68 11.36 5.40
CA PRO A 282 -0.80 10.10 4.66
C PRO A 282 -1.03 8.88 5.57
N ALA A 283 -0.77 8.99 6.88
CA ALA A 283 -1.21 8.03 7.90
C ALA A 283 -2.74 7.87 8.00
N GLY A 284 -3.52 8.87 7.55
CA GLY A 284 -4.98 8.84 7.56
C GLY A 284 -5.59 7.82 6.59
N SER A 285 -4.99 7.62 5.41
CA SER A 285 -5.53 6.69 4.40
C SER A 285 -5.37 5.22 4.81
N LEU A 286 -4.20 4.86 5.35
CA LEU A 286 -3.92 3.49 5.80
C LEU A 286 -4.74 3.13 7.05
N THR A 287 -4.91 4.09 7.96
CA THR A 287 -5.81 3.95 9.12
C THR A 287 -7.25 3.68 8.67
N ALA A 288 -7.73 4.37 7.63
CA ALA A 288 -9.05 4.15 7.07
C ALA A 288 -9.17 2.76 6.41
N ALA A 289 -8.17 2.35 5.61
CA ALA A 289 -8.13 1.01 4.99
C ALA A 289 -8.15 -0.12 6.04
N ARG A 290 -7.32 0.00 7.09
CA ARG A 290 -7.35 -0.92 8.24
C ARG A 290 -8.73 -0.98 8.88
N ASN A 291 -9.32 0.17 9.20
CA ASN A 291 -10.61 0.24 9.88
C ASN A 291 -11.75 -0.31 9.00
N ALA A 292 -11.71 -0.10 7.69
CA ALA A 292 -12.63 -0.73 6.74
C ALA A 292 -12.50 -2.26 6.79
N ALA A 293 -11.28 -2.79 6.70
CA ALA A 293 -11.05 -4.23 6.77
C ALA A 293 -11.54 -4.83 8.11
N LEU A 294 -11.23 -4.20 9.24
CA LEU A 294 -11.71 -4.61 10.56
C LEU A 294 -13.25 -4.58 10.66
N ALA A 295 -13.90 -3.53 10.18
CA ALA A 295 -15.35 -3.38 10.27
C ALA A 295 -16.08 -4.56 9.59
N TYR A 296 -15.62 -4.93 8.39
CA TYR A 296 -16.17 -6.06 7.63
C TYR A 296 -15.78 -7.42 8.24
N LEU A 297 -14.50 -7.63 8.57
CA LEU A 297 -13.97 -8.94 8.93
C LEU A 297 -14.27 -9.37 10.36
N ASN A 298 -14.44 -8.43 11.30
CA ASN A 298 -14.72 -8.76 12.69
C ASN A 298 -15.66 -7.78 13.42
N GLY A 299 -16.19 -6.77 12.72
CA GLY A 299 -17.09 -5.79 13.32
C GLY A 299 -16.41 -4.87 14.32
N THR A 300 -15.13 -4.56 14.12
CA THR A 300 -14.38 -3.66 15.01
C THR A 300 -13.80 -2.47 14.25
N ILE A 301 -13.41 -1.45 15.01
CA ILE A 301 -12.61 -0.31 14.57
C ILE A 301 -11.43 -0.17 15.52
N ALA A 302 -10.28 0.28 15.05
CA ALA A 302 -9.12 0.46 15.88
C ALA A 302 -8.84 1.95 16.15
N LEU A 303 -8.35 2.22 17.36
CA LEU A 303 -7.84 3.50 17.81
C LEU A 303 -6.40 3.29 18.29
N GLY A 304 -5.44 3.94 17.64
CA GLY A 304 -4.05 3.99 18.10
C GLY A 304 -3.89 4.64 19.48
N GLY A 305 -2.72 4.47 20.09
CA GLY A 305 -2.39 5.14 21.35
C GLY A 305 -2.36 6.66 21.16
N GLY A 306 -3.09 7.39 22.01
CA GLY A 306 -3.21 8.84 21.93
C GLY A 306 -4.23 9.36 20.91
N GLU A 307 -4.76 8.49 20.04
CA GLU A 307 -5.72 8.84 19.00
C GLU A 307 -7.12 9.14 19.55
N THR A 308 -7.84 9.96 18.79
CA THR A 308 -9.25 10.25 19.02
C THR A 308 -10.05 9.87 17.77
N ILE A 309 -11.15 9.16 17.96
CA ILE A 309 -12.12 8.88 16.91
C ILE A 309 -13.44 9.59 17.22
N THR A 310 -14.15 9.98 16.17
CA THR A 310 -15.55 10.43 16.29
C THR A 310 -16.45 9.34 15.74
N LEU A 311 -17.48 8.99 16.50
CA LEU A 311 -18.50 8.03 16.12
C LEU A 311 -19.84 8.75 15.94
N ARG A 312 -20.61 8.36 14.93
CA ARG A 312 -21.97 8.84 14.64
C ARG A 312 -22.98 7.80 15.06
N LEU A 313 -24.03 8.24 15.73
CA LEU A 313 -25.21 7.46 16.07
C LEU A 313 -26.37 7.87 15.14
N PRO A 314 -27.21 6.92 14.70
CA PRO A 314 -28.37 7.24 13.89
C PRO A 314 -29.37 8.07 14.70
N PRO A 315 -30.07 9.02 14.05
CA PRO A 315 -31.08 9.84 14.71
C PRO A 315 -32.26 8.98 15.22
N GLY A 316 -32.88 9.39 16.33
CA GLY A 316 -34.10 8.77 16.86
C GLY A 316 -33.92 7.51 17.72
N ARG A 317 -32.69 7.17 18.12
CA ARG A 317 -32.40 6.06 19.03
C ARG A 317 -32.82 6.39 20.47
N SER A 318 -33.62 5.51 21.08
CA SER A 318 -34.01 5.57 22.50
C SER A 318 -33.25 4.59 23.41
N ALA A 319 -32.66 3.53 22.84
CA ALA A 319 -31.94 2.51 23.61
C ALA A 319 -30.44 2.83 23.78
N PRO A 320 -29.82 2.48 24.93
CA PRO A 320 -28.38 2.61 25.11
C PRO A 320 -27.58 1.78 24.12
N VAL A 321 -26.44 2.32 23.70
CA VAL A 321 -25.46 1.65 22.83
C VAL A 321 -24.25 1.25 23.65
N TRP A 322 -23.80 0.00 23.47
CA TRP A 322 -22.68 -0.57 24.21
C TRP A 322 -21.52 -0.85 23.25
N LEU A 323 -20.35 -0.31 23.55
CA LEU A 323 -19.10 -0.58 22.86
C LEU A 323 -18.16 -1.34 23.81
N SER A 324 -17.61 -2.45 23.35
CA SER A 324 -16.61 -3.22 24.09
C SER A 324 -15.27 -3.15 23.38
N GLY A 325 -14.22 -2.77 24.09
CA GLY A 325 -12.87 -2.63 23.57
C GLY A 325 -11.87 -3.58 24.21
N ARG A 326 -10.79 -3.89 23.49
CA ARG A 326 -9.59 -4.52 24.05
C ARG A 326 -8.33 -4.04 23.34
N LEU A 327 -7.20 -4.05 24.04
CA LEU A 327 -5.90 -3.87 23.40
C LEU A 327 -5.68 -4.99 22.38
N ASP A 328 -5.28 -4.63 21.16
CA ASP A 328 -5.26 -5.57 20.04
C ASP A 328 -4.00 -5.47 19.20
N TRP A 329 -3.24 -6.56 19.25
CA TRP A 329 -2.00 -6.76 18.51
C TRP A 329 -2.18 -6.74 16.99
N SER A 330 -3.36 -7.11 16.50
CA SER A 330 -3.63 -7.20 15.07
C SER A 330 -3.54 -5.83 14.42
N VAL A 331 -3.85 -4.75 15.16
CA VAL A 331 -3.75 -3.37 14.67
C VAL A 331 -2.30 -3.03 14.31
N VAL A 332 -1.34 -3.42 15.14
CA VAL A 332 0.09 -3.21 14.87
C VAL A 332 0.50 -4.01 13.63
N ALA A 333 0.09 -5.26 13.54
CA ALA A 333 0.42 -6.13 12.43
C ALA A 333 -0.17 -5.64 11.10
N LEU A 334 -1.42 -5.16 11.12
CA LEU A 334 -2.13 -4.60 9.99
C LEU A 334 -1.48 -3.31 9.51
N ASP A 335 -1.34 -2.29 10.37
CA ASP A 335 -0.78 -1.00 9.96
C ASP A 335 0.65 -1.14 9.43
N ALA A 336 1.47 -1.97 10.10
CA ALA A 336 2.82 -2.24 9.64
C ALA A 336 2.79 -2.86 8.24
N GLY A 337 1.96 -3.89 8.01
CA GLY A 337 1.86 -4.53 6.71
C GLY A 337 1.24 -3.65 5.62
N LEU A 338 0.23 -2.83 5.94
CA LEU A 338 -0.35 -1.87 5.01
C LEU A 338 0.67 -0.82 4.56
N ARG A 339 1.55 -0.35 5.45
CA ARG A 339 2.68 0.51 5.06
C ARG A 339 3.67 -0.20 4.14
N GLN A 340 3.90 -1.51 4.33
CA GLN A 340 4.74 -2.28 3.42
C GLN A 340 4.10 -2.46 2.04
N LEU A 341 2.79 -2.71 2.00
CA LEU A 341 2.03 -2.80 0.75
C LEU A 341 2.04 -1.45 0.01
N ASP A 342 1.86 -0.33 0.70
CA ASP A 342 1.93 1.02 0.09
C ASP A 342 3.34 1.34 -0.44
N LEU A 343 4.39 0.85 0.24
CA LEU A 343 5.77 1.00 -0.21
C LEU A 343 6.05 0.15 -1.46
N LEU A 344 5.78 -1.16 -1.42
CA LEU A 344 6.22 -2.10 -2.47
C LEU A 344 5.21 -2.32 -3.60
N LEU A 345 3.94 -2.00 -3.39
CA LEU A 345 2.89 -2.01 -4.41
C LEU A 345 2.31 -0.60 -4.55
N PRO A 346 3.15 0.38 -4.94
CA PRO A 346 2.73 1.76 -5.04
C PRO A 346 1.58 1.88 -6.06
N ASN A 347 0.62 2.77 -5.77
CA ASN A 347 -0.63 2.97 -6.51
C ASN A 347 -1.76 1.94 -6.31
N SER A 348 -1.61 0.95 -5.41
CA SER A 348 -2.71 0.04 -5.04
C SER A 348 -4.00 0.82 -4.76
N ARG A 349 -5.03 0.61 -5.61
CA ARG A 349 -6.29 1.36 -5.55
C ARG A 349 -7.01 1.18 -4.21
N ALA A 350 -6.81 0.05 -3.54
CA ALA A 350 -7.36 -0.23 -2.21
C ALA A 350 -6.78 0.63 -1.08
N LEU A 351 -5.56 1.16 -1.24
CA LEU A 351 -4.88 1.96 -0.21
C LEU A 351 -5.10 3.47 -0.37
N ARG A 352 -5.92 3.87 -1.37
CA ARG A 352 -6.24 5.28 -1.61
C ARG A 352 -7.25 5.81 -0.57
N PRO A 353 -7.13 7.08 -0.14
CA PRO A 353 -7.98 7.65 0.92
C PRO A 353 -9.49 7.44 0.69
N GLY A 354 -9.98 7.67 -0.54
CA GLY A 354 -11.41 7.56 -0.84
C GLY A 354 -11.96 6.13 -0.91
N THR A 355 -11.10 5.13 -1.09
CA THR A 355 -11.55 3.74 -1.26
C THR A 355 -12.13 3.14 0.02
N ALA A 356 -11.50 3.43 1.16
CA ALA A 356 -11.98 2.97 2.46
C ALA A 356 -13.36 3.54 2.81
N ASP A 357 -13.59 4.82 2.50
CA ASP A 357 -14.87 5.49 2.74
C ASP A 357 -15.99 4.89 1.88
N LEU A 358 -15.73 4.65 0.60
CA LEU A 358 -16.68 4.00 -0.32
C LEU A 358 -17.04 2.58 0.15
N LEU A 359 -16.04 1.81 0.60
CA LEU A 359 -16.28 0.48 1.18
C LEU A 359 -17.12 0.57 2.47
N LEU A 360 -16.83 1.51 3.37
CA LEU A 360 -17.60 1.68 4.60
C LEU A 360 -19.05 2.12 4.33
N GLN A 361 -19.29 2.96 3.32
CA GLN A 361 -20.64 3.37 2.91
C GLN A 361 -21.48 2.16 2.42
N ALA A 362 -20.89 1.29 1.61
CA ALA A 362 -21.57 0.10 1.09
C ALA A 362 -21.70 -1.06 2.11
N HIS A 363 -21.05 -0.95 3.28
CA HIS A 363 -21.01 -2.02 4.30
C HIS A 363 -22.39 -2.37 4.85
N ALA A 364 -23.29 -1.39 5.02
CA ALA A 364 -24.60 -1.61 5.61
C ALA A 364 -25.48 -2.57 4.77
N GLU A 365 -25.38 -2.48 3.45
CA GLU A 365 -26.22 -3.23 2.51
C GLU A 365 -25.56 -4.54 2.09
N HIS A 366 -24.24 -4.54 1.88
CA HIS A 366 -23.53 -5.67 1.28
C HIS A 366 -22.53 -6.36 2.21
N GLY A 367 -22.18 -5.74 3.35
CA GLY A 367 -21.07 -6.17 4.19
C GLY A 367 -21.19 -7.59 4.72
N ALA A 368 -22.37 -7.98 5.21
CA ALA A 368 -22.59 -9.32 5.75
C ALA A 368 -22.45 -10.41 4.68
N ALA A 369 -22.98 -10.18 3.48
CA ALA A 369 -22.94 -11.14 2.38
C ALA A 369 -21.53 -11.24 1.76
N ALA A 370 -20.86 -10.10 1.56
CA ALA A 370 -19.54 -10.05 0.94
C ALA A 370 -18.40 -10.53 1.85
N ARG A 371 -18.60 -10.56 3.18
CA ARG A 371 -17.54 -10.85 4.17
C ARG A 371 -16.74 -12.12 3.87
N ALA A 372 -17.42 -13.24 3.58
CA ALA A 372 -16.74 -14.51 3.36
C ALA A 372 -15.91 -14.51 2.08
N GLY A 373 -16.41 -13.90 1.01
CA GLY A 373 -15.67 -13.69 -0.24
C GLY A 373 -14.47 -12.77 -0.04
N LEU A 374 -14.67 -11.62 0.61
CA LEU A 374 -13.60 -10.68 0.94
C LEU A 374 -12.49 -11.33 1.77
N ALA A 375 -12.84 -12.08 2.83
CA ALA A 375 -11.87 -12.77 3.68
C ALA A 375 -10.97 -13.76 2.90
N ARG A 376 -11.47 -14.34 1.80
CA ARG A 376 -10.72 -15.24 0.92
C ARG A 376 -10.02 -14.53 -0.23
N GLY A 377 -10.17 -13.21 -0.37
CA GLY A 377 -9.72 -12.47 -1.55
C GLY A 377 -10.47 -12.85 -2.84
N ASP A 378 -11.65 -13.45 -2.72
CA ASP A 378 -12.43 -13.98 -3.85
C ASP A 378 -13.26 -12.86 -4.49
N VAL A 379 -12.65 -12.16 -5.45
CA VAL A 379 -13.28 -11.07 -6.21
C VAL A 379 -14.32 -11.55 -7.21
N ALA A 380 -14.36 -12.85 -7.49
CA ALA A 380 -15.36 -13.46 -8.36
C ALA A 380 -16.65 -13.80 -7.61
N ASP A 381 -16.64 -13.79 -6.27
CA ASP A 381 -17.84 -13.97 -5.45
C ASP A 381 -18.91 -12.92 -5.82
N PRO A 382 -20.14 -13.35 -6.20
CA PRO A 382 -21.19 -12.41 -6.62
C PRO A 382 -21.52 -11.34 -5.58
N SER A 383 -21.39 -11.66 -4.29
CA SER A 383 -21.63 -10.71 -3.20
C SER A 383 -20.54 -9.65 -3.12
N VAL A 384 -19.28 -10.05 -3.39
CA VAL A 384 -18.14 -9.12 -3.48
C VAL A 384 -18.28 -8.26 -4.73
N GLN A 385 -18.65 -8.84 -5.87
CA GLN A 385 -18.90 -8.06 -7.09
C GLN A 385 -20.03 -7.05 -6.92
N ALA A 386 -21.12 -7.42 -6.26
CA ALA A 386 -22.22 -6.52 -5.94
C ALA A 386 -21.74 -5.37 -5.06
N LEU A 387 -20.99 -5.67 -3.99
CA LEU A 387 -20.38 -4.65 -3.13
C LEU A 387 -19.49 -3.69 -3.93
N LEU A 388 -18.55 -4.21 -4.71
CA LEU A 388 -17.59 -3.41 -5.47
C LEU A 388 -18.31 -2.54 -6.50
N ARG A 389 -19.38 -3.04 -7.14
CA ARG A 389 -20.19 -2.26 -8.08
C ARG A 389 -20.91 -1.11 -7.36
N THR A 390 -21.56 -1.39 -6.24
CA THR A 390 -22.26 -0.36 -5.43
C THR A 390 -21.29 0.71 -4.92
N ALA A 391 -20.08 0.31 -4.52
CA ALA A 391 -19.04 1.23 -4.06
C ALA A 391 -18.32 1.97 -5.20
N GLY A 392 -18.59 1.65 -6.48
CA GLY A 392 -17.86 2.24 -7.62
C GLY A 392 -16.40 1.78 -7.73
N LEU A 393 -16.07 0.60 -7.19
CA LEU A 393 -14.73 0.04 -7.05
C LEU A 393 -14.51 -1.21 -7.91
N SER A 394 -15.31 -1.44 -8.95
CA SER A 394 -15.20 -2.65 -9.79
C SER A 394 -13.80 -2.83 -10.39
N GLU A 395 -13.15 -1.74 -10.79
CA GLU A 395 -11.78 -1.77 -11.32
C GLU A 395 -10.67 -1.84 -10.25
N ALA A 396 -11.04 -1.82 -8.96
CA ALA A 396 -10.10 -1.97 -7.84
C ALA A 396 -10.27 -3.34 -7.16
N GLY A 397 -11.12 -4.22 -7.70
CA GLY A 397 -11.57 -5.43 -7.04
C GLY A 397 -10.44 -6.30 -6.52
N ARG A 398 -9.40 -6.55 -7.35
CA ARG A 398 -8.26 -7.36 -6.95
C ARG A 398 -7.45 -6.73 -5.81
N SER A 399 -7.09 -5.44 -5.92
CA SER A 399 -6.43 -4.72 -4.84
C SER A 399 -7.24 -4.73 -3.53
N VAL A 400 -8.57 -4.64 -3.61
CA VAL A 400 -9.46 -4.75 -2.43
C VAL A 400 -9.44 -6.17 -1.89
N GLY A 401 -9.53 -7.19 -2.74
CA GLY A 401 -9.41 -8.59 -2.34
C GLY A 401 -8.12 -8.87 -1.58
N ASP A 402 -6.98 -8.35 -2.06
CA ASP A 402 -5.68 -8.52 -1.40
C ASP A 402 -5.60 -7.83 -0.04
N LEU A 403 -6.13 -6.61 0.08
CA LEU A 403 -6.23 -5.90 1.36
C LEU A 403 -6.99 -6.76 2.39
N PHE A 404 -8.11 -7.34 1.99
CA PHE A 404 -8.96 -8.15 2.85
C PHE A 404 -8.37 -9.51 3.17
N GLU A 405 -7.74 -10.18 2.20
CA GLU A 405 -7.06 -11.46 2.40
C GLU A 405 -5.86 -11.32 3.34
N PHE A 406 -5.04 -10.29 3.16
CA PHE A 406 -3.96 -9.93 4.09
C PHE A 406 -4.53 -9.70 5.50
N SER A 407 -5.61 -8.91 5.59
CA SER A 407 -6.20 -8.57 6.87
C SER A 407 -6.80 -9.77 7.59
N ASP A 408 -7.48 -10.66 6.87
CA ASP A 408 -8.04 -11.90 7.41
C ASP A 408 -6.93 -12.85 7.88
N CYS A 409 -5.84 -13.00 7.12
CA CYS A 409 -4.66 -13.78 7.53
C CYS A 409 -4.12 -13.29 8.89
N VAL A 410 -3.91 -11.98 9.04
CA VAL A 410 -3.44 -11.38 10.30
C VAL A 410 -4.44 -11.64 11.43
N LEU A 411 -5.73 -11.40 11.20
CA LEU A 411 -6.77 -11.56 12.21
C LEU A 411 -6.95 -13.01 12.68
N ARG A 412 -6.72 -14.00 11.82
CA ARG A 412 -6.78 -15.42 12.20
C ARG A 412 -5.59 -15.86 13.03
N ARG A 413 -4.39 -15.34 12.73
CA ARG A 413 -3.14 -15.78 13.36
C ARG A 413 -2.77 -15.02 14.63
N THR A 414 -3.14 -13.74 14.72
CA THR A 414 -2.82 -12.92 15.91
C THR A 414 -3.37 -13.49 17.24
N PRO A 415 -4.58 -14.11 17.29
CA PRO A 415 -5.07 -14.77 18.50
C PRO A 415 -4.19 -15.91 19.03
N GLU A 416 -3.33 -16.51 18.20
CA GLU A 416 -2.40 -17.59 18.57
C GLU A 416 -1.24 -17.09 19.46
N ILE A 417 -0.99 -15.78 19.47
CA ILE A 417 0.02 -15.16 20.31
C ILE A 417 -0.46 -15.21 21.77
N TYR A 418 0.29 -15.93 22.62
CA TYR A 418 0.01 -16.14 24.06
C TYR A 418 -0.70 -14.96 24.75
N GLY A 419 -1.87 -15.21 25.34
CA GLY A 419 -2.55 -14.29 26.27
C GLY A 419 -3.46 -13.23 25.64
N SER A 420 -4.24 -13.58 24.61
CA SER A 420 -5.10 -12.75 23.74
C SER A 420 -6.16 -11.80 24.36
N ALA A 421 -5.99 -11.36 25.60
CA ALA A 421 -6.65 -10.18 26.19
C ALA A 421 -5.99 -9.69 27.49
N LYS A 422 -5.21 -10.53 28.17
CA LYS A 422 -4.61 -10.23 29.48
C LYS A 422 -3.13 -9.92 29.29
N ASN A 423 -2.64 -8.84 29.89
CA ASN A 423 -1.20 -8.56 29.99
C ASN A 423 -0.50 -8.20 28.66
N VAL A 424 -1.24 -7.65 27.68
CA VAL A 424 -0.71 -7.20 26.36
C VAL A 424 0.54 -6.33 26.54
N LEU A 425 0.46 -5.30 27.39
CA LEU A 425 1.57 -4.37 27.63
C LEU A 425 2.77 -5.02 28.31
N SER A 426 2.56 -5.92 29.27
CA SER A 426 3.67 -6.62 29.93
C SER A 426 4.29 -7.72 29.07
N ASN A 427 3.56 -8.23 28.07
CA ASN A 427 4.03 -9.29 27.17
C ASN A 427 4.74 -8.78 25.90
N LEU A 428 4.73 -7.46 25.65
CA LEU A 428 5.40 -6.80 24.52
C LEU A 428 6.79 -7.39 24.16
N PRO A 429 7.72 -7.61 25.13
CA PRO A 429 9.03 -8.17 24.82
C PRO A 429 9.00 -9.58 24.22
N LYS A 430 8.00 -10.38 24.59
CA LYS A 430 7.83 -11.77 24.17
C LYS A 430 7.02 -11.88 22.87
N THR A 431 6.04 -11.01 22.68
CA THR A 431 5.10 -11.08 21.54
C THR A 431 5.59 -10.34 20.30
N GLY A 432 6.44 -9.33 20.45
CA GLY A 432 6.96 -8.54 19.32
C GLY A 432 7.48 -9.38 18.14
N PRO A 433 8.31 -10.42 18.35
CA PRO A 433 8.76 -11.32 17.29
C PRO A 433 7.64 -12.07 16.57
N SER A 434 6.61 -12.51 17.30
CA SER A 434 5.47 -13.21 16.70
C SER A 434 4.65 -12.29 15.82
N ILE A 435 4.53 -11.01 16.20
CA ILE A 435 3.82 -9.99 15.41
C ILE A 435 4.51 -9.74 14.09
N THR A 436 5.81 -9.46 14.10
CA THR A 436 6.56 -9.22 12.87
C THR A 436 6.60 -10.44 11.97
N GLN A 437 6.68 -11.64 12.56
CA GLN A 437 6.58 -12.90 11.81
C GLN A 437 5.20 -13.07 11.15
N ILE A 438 4.10 -12.87 11.89
CA ILE A 438 2.75 -12.97 11.32
C ILE A 438 2.53 -11.96 10.20
N THR A 439 2.93 -10.71 10.41
CA THR A 439 2.86 -9.67 9.36
C THR A 439 3.65 -10.11 8.13
N SER A 440 4.89 -10.57 8.29
CA SER A 440 5.73 -11.03 7.19
C SER A 440 5.10 -12.20 6.43
N ASP A 441 4.65 -13.24 7.14
CA ASP A 441 4.03 -14.41 6.52
C ASP A 441 2.73 -14.07 5.78
N CYS A 442 1.92 -13.16 6.31
CA CYS A 442 0.69 -12.72 5.64
C CYS A 442 0.97 -11.79 4.46
N LEU A 443 2.07 -11.02 4.47
CA LEU A 443 2.50 -10.24 3.30
C LEU A 443 3.01 -11.12 2.17
N VAL A 444 3.66 -12.25 2.48
CA VAL A 444 4.14 -13.22 1.47
C VAL A 444 3.00 -13.65 0.55
N THR A 445 1.80 -13.91 1.09
CA THR A 445 0.66 -14.36 0.27
C THR A 445 0.20 -13.30 -0.74
N ILE A 446 0.48 -12.02 -0.48
CA ILE A 446 0.21 -10.93 -1.41
C ILE A 446 1.37 -10.74 -2.37
N TYR A 447 2.61 -10.72 -1.87
CA TYR A 447 3.78 -10.53 -2.70
C TYR A 447 3.99 -11.65 -3.71
N ASP A 448 3.75 -12.90 -3.35
CA ASP A 448 3.91 -14.04 -4.28
C ASP A 448 2.93 -13.99 -5.49
N LYS A 449 1.89 -13.14 -5.43
CA LYS A 449 0.96 -12.90 -6.56
C LYS A 449 1.54 -11.96 -7.62
N TYR A 450 2.43 -11.05 -7.24
CA TYR A 450 2.92 -9.95 -8.07
C TYR A 450 4.42 -9.94 -8.27
N LEU A 451 5.14 -10.55 -7.33
CA LEU A 451 6.58 -10.67 -7.28
C LEU A 451 6.92 -12.15 -7.40
N LEU A 452 8.02 -12.46 -8.07
CA LEU A 452 8.47 -13.84 -8.19
C LEU A 452 8.70 -14.46 -6.80
N PRO A 453 8.09 -15.62 -6.52
CA PRO A 453 8.24 -16.29 -5.24
C PRO A 453 9.70 -16.64 -4.94
N GLY A 454 10.11 -16.47 -3.68
CA GLY A 454 11.44 -16.88 -3.20
C GLY A 454 12.62 -16.05 -3.72
N THR A 455 12.38 -14.87 -4.28
CA THR A 455 13.47 -13.98 -4.70
C THR A 455 14.20 -13.35 -3.52
N ARG A 456 15.51 -13.11 -3.66
CA ARG A 456 16.33 -12.52 -2.59
C ARG A 456 15.89 -11.09 -2.25
N SER A 457 15.34 -10.36 -3.22
CA SER A 457 14.83 -9.00 -3.02
C SER A 457 13.65 -8.97 -2.05
N THR A 458 12.61 -9.76 -2.31
CA THR A 458 11.41 -9.81 -1.46
C THR A 458 11.70 -10.51 -0.14
N GLY A 459 12.44 -11.62 -0.18
CA GLY A 459 12.94 -12.31 1.01
C GLY A 459 13.73 -11.35 1.92
N GLY A 460 14.59 -10.51 1.35
CA GLY A 460 15.36 -9.51 2.10
C GLY A 460 14.51 -8.46 2.81
N VAL A 461 13.43 -7.97 2.19
CA VAL A 461 12.49 -7.04 2.87
C VAL A 461 11.74 -7.77 3.99
N LEU A 462 11.25 -8.97 3.72
CA LEU A 462 10.51 -9.78 4.70
C LEU A 462 11.38 -10.18 5.90
N ASP A 463 12.64 -10.54 5.67
CA ASP A 463 13.61 -10.85 6.72
C ASP A 463 13.99 -9.61 7.53
N THR A 464 14.04 -8.44 6.87
CA THR A 464 14.23 -7.16 7.55
C THR A 464 13.04 -6.81 8.45
N LEU A 465 11.81 -7.09 8.03
CA LEU A 465 10.63 -6.93 8.89
C LEU A 465 10.67 -7.88 10.10
N LYS A 466 11.09 -9.13 9.89
CA LYS A 466 11.31 -10.08 10.98
C LYS A 466 12.38 -9.59 11.95
N SER A 467 13.42 -8.90 11.49
CA SER A 467 14.49 -8.39 12.37
C SER A 467 14.10 -7.14 13.17
N ALA A 468 13.08 -6.39 12.73
CA ALA A 468 12.51 -5.21 13.42
C ALA A 468 11.80 -5.52 14.76
N THR A 469 11.93 -6.74 15.29
CA THR A 469 11.38 -7.14 16.61
C THR A 469 11.78 -6.20 17.75
N ALA A 470 13.01 -5.67 17.71
CA ALA A 470 13.57 -4.86 18.78
C ALA A 470 12.75 -3.59 19.05
N THR A 471 12.20 -3.00 17.99
CA THR A 471 11.35 -1.82 18.05
C THR A 471 10.05 -2.14 18.77
N VAL A 472 9.35 -3.21 18.37
CA VAL A 472 8.10 -3.63 19.02
C VAL A 472 8.34 -3.96 20.50
N ARG A 473 9.47 -4.60 20.83
CA ARG A 473 9.86 -4.90 22.21
C ARG A 473 10.08 -3.66 23.08
N LYS A 474 10.49 -2.54 22.48
CA LYS A 474 10.87 -1.31 23.19
C LYS A 474 9.83 -0.19 23.11
N ALA A 475 8.82 -0.34 22.25
CA ALA A 475 7.79 0.65 21.93
C ALA A 475 7.17 1.34 23.15
N VAL A 476 6.72 0.56 24.13
CA VAL A 476 6.10 1.09 25.35
C VAL A 476 7.13 1.22 26.46
N PRO A 477 7.22 2.37 27.16
CA PRO A 477 8.11 2.55 28.31
C PRO A 477 7.90 1.48 29.39
N ALA A 478 8.98 1.04 30.04
CA ALA A 478 8.91 0.00 31.06
C ALA A 478 7.93 0.33 32.21
N ALA A 479 7.78 1.62 32.55
CA ALA A 479 6.86 2.09 33.59
C ALA A 479 5.37 1.82 33.28
N ASP A 480 5.01 1.74 31.99
CA ASP A 480 3.65 1.50 31.52
C ASP A 480 3.36 0.01 31.20
N ARG A 481 4.37 -0.87 31.29
CA ARG A 481 4.24 -2.32 31.05
C ARG A 481 3.67 -3.06 32.27
N ARG A 482 2.46 -2.69 32.69
CA ARG A 482 1.82 -3.29 33.86
C ARG A 482 0.93 -4.48 33.49
N PRO A 483 0.90 -5.55 34.31
CA PRO A 483 -0.12 -6.59 34.20
C PRO A 483 -1.52 -5.98 34.38
N GLY A 484 -2.48 -6.42 33.59
CA GLY A 484 -3.85 -5.90 33.65
C GLY A 484 -4.69 -6.17 32.40
N TYR A 485 -5.98 -5.88 32.52
CA TYR A 485 -6.93 -5.97 31.42
C TYR A 485 -6.88 -4.69 30.59
N GLY A 486 -6.63 -4.82 29.30
CA GLY A 486 -6.86 -3.75 28.33
C GLY A 486 -8.32 -3.61 27.90
N ALA A 487 -9.26 -4.17 28.68
CA ALA A 487 -10.67 -4.26 28.31
C ALA A 487 -11.42 -2.99 28.70
N VAL A 488 -12.22 -2.47 27.78
CA VAL A 488 -12.97 -1.22 27.95
C VAL A 488 -14.44 -1.46 27.63
N SER A 489 -15.35 -0.86 28.40
CA SER A 489 -16.77 -0.80 28.07
C SER A 489 -17.26 0.63 28.11
N ILE A 490 -17.87 1.08 27.01
CA ILE A 490 -18.42 2.42 26.85
C ILE A 490 -19.92 2.28 26.59
N THR A 491 -20.72 2.94 27.40
CA THR A 491 -22.17 3.00 27.28
C THR A 491 -22.58 4.39 26.84
N ILE A 492 -23.32 4.49 25.74
CA ILE A 492 -23.87 5.75 25.25
C ILE A 492 -25.37 5.71 25.43
N THR A 493 -25.92 6.63 26.22
CA THR A 493 -27.35 6.69 26.56
C THR A 493 -27.97 7.95 25.97
N PRO A 494 -28.86 7.83 24.96
CA PRO A 494 -29.73 8.92 24.54
C PRO A 494 -30.65 9.33 25.69
N ARG A 495 -30.85 10.63 25.91
CA ARG A 495 -31.78 11.17 26.91
C ARG A 495 -33.09 11.59 26.27
#